data_AF-A0A1C1A2Q5-F1
#
_entry.id   AF-A0A1C1A2Q5-F1
#
_cell.length_a   1.000
_cell.length_b   1.000
_cell.length_c   1.000
_cell.angle_alpha   90.00
_cell.angle_beta   90.00
_cell.angle_gamma   90.00
#
_symmetry.space_group_name_H-M   'P 1'
#
loop_
_entity.id
_entity.type
_entity.pdbx_description
1 polymer ?
#
loop_
_entity_poly.entity_id
_entity_poly.type
_entity_poly.pdbx_seq_one_letter_code
_entity_poly.pdbx_strand_id
1 'polypeptide(L)'
;MIFNIVQVIGGFILAIGNIPQILQLLRTKSAKDLNGKTFLFMFIGMALMEVYAVQLAVHDNGGAFLFTNTLSLLSLFIINVLLLKYRNR
;
A
#
# COMPACT_ATOMS: atom_id res chain seq x y z
N MET A 1 -14.35 19.19 6.29
CA MET A 1 -13.06 19.36 7.01
C MET A 1 -12.71 18.15 7.86
N ILE A 2 -13.58 17.73 8.81
CA ILE A 2 -13.29 16.57 9.67
C ILE A 2 -13.03 15.26 8.91
N PHE A 3 -13.84 14.96 7.88
CA PHE A 3 -13.64 13.76 7.04
C PHE A 3 -12.29 13.76 6.31
N ASN A 4 -11.81 14.91 5.84
CA ASN A 4 -10.50 15.01 5.19
C ASN A 4 -9.36 14.75 6.19
N ILE A 5 -9.49 15.24 7.42
CA ILE A 5 -8.51 14.99 8.48
C ILE A 5 -8.46 13.50 8.81
N VAL A 6 -9.63 12.88 9.02
CA VAL A 6 -9.74 11.44 9.29
C VAL A 6 -9.17 10.62 8.12
N GLN A 7 -9.47 11.02 6.88
CA GLN A 7 -8.94 10.39 5.68
C GLN A 7 -7.41 10.46 5.64
N VAL A 8 -6.83 11.64 5.84
CA VAL A 8 -5.37 11.82 5.83
C VAL A 8 -4.72 10.96 6.91
N ILE A 9 -5.23 11.01 8.14
CA ILE A 9 -4.70 10.20 9.26
C ILE A 9 -4.78 8.70 8.92
N GLY A 10 -5.94 8.23 8.48
CA GLY A 10 -6.13 6.82 8.11
C GLY A 10 -5.22 6.40 6.96
N GLY A 11 -5.11 7.22 5.92
CA GLY A 11 -4.23 6.98 4.77
C GLY A 11 -2.75 6.94 5.16
N PHE A 12 -2.31 7.83 6.05
CA PHE A 12 -0.94 7.80 6.58
C PHE A 12 -0.67 6.55 7.42
N ILE A 13 -1.60 6.14 8.29
CA ILE A 13 -1.46 4.92 9.08
C ILE A 13 -1.32 3.70 8.16
N LEU A 14 -2.13 3.61 7.10
CA LEU A 14 -2.05 2.52 6.12
C LEU A 14 -0.73 2.54 5.34
N ALA A 15 -0.28 3.71 4.88
CA ALA A 15 0.98 3.84 4.16
C ALA A 15 2.18 3.43 5.05
N ILE A 16 2.27 4.00 6.26
CA ILE A 16 3.37 3.73 7.21
C ILE A 16 3.30 2.30 7.75
N GLY A 17 2.10 1.73 7.93
CA GLY A 17 1.90 0.37 8.43
C GLY A 17 2.56 -0.71 7.58
N ASN A 18 2.84 -0.43 6.30
CA ASN A 18 3.58 -1.33 5.41
C ASN A 18 5.10 -1.28 5.61
N ILE A 19 5.65 -0.21 6.20
CA ILE A 19 7.09 -0.02 6.38
C ILE A 19 7.73 -1.12 7.25
N PRO A 20 7.17 -1.49 8.43
CA PRO A 20 7.70 -2.60 9.22
C PRO A 20 7.79 -3.92 8.43
N GLN A 21 6.81 -4.21 7.58
CA GLN A 21 6.79 -5.43 6.76
C GLN A 21 7.90 -5.41 5.69
N ILE A 22 8.13 -4.26 5.05
CA ILE A 22 9.24 -4.05 4.11
C ILE A 22 10.58 -4.24 4.82
N LEU A 23 10.76 -3.59 5.98
CA LEU A 23 11.99 -3.69 6.77
C LEU A 23 12.24 -5.12 7.24
N GLN A 24 11.20 -5.84 7.67
CA GLN A 24 11.29 -7.25 8.04
C GLN A 24 11.79 -8.08 6.86
N LEU A 25 11.17 -7.97 5.69
CA LEU A 25 11.58 -8.70 4.49
C LEU A 25 13.03 -8.40 4.08
N LEU A 26 13.44 -7.12 4.13
CA LEU A 26 14.81 -6.72 3.81
C LEU A 26 15.84 -7.28 4.82
N ARG A 27 15.48 -7.34 6.11
CA ARG A 27 16.36 -7.81 7.18
C ARG A 27 16.47 -9.33 7.22
N THR A 28 15.34 -10.04 7.18
CA THR A 28 15.31 -11.51 7.26
C THR A 28 15.66 -12.19 5.94
N LYS A 29 15.48 -11.47 4.82
CA LYS A 29 15.65 -12.00 3.46
C LYS A 29 14.87 -13.29 3.20
N SER A 30 13.77 -13.48 3.92
CA SER A 30 12.91 -14.66 3.86
C SER A 30 11.44 -14.24 3.85
N ALA A 31 10.66 -14.85 2.95
CA ALA A 31 9.22 -14.66 2.82
C ALA A 31 8.41 -15.94 3.10
N LYS A 32 9.05 -16.97 3.70
CA LYS A 32 8.50 -18.33 3.81
C LYS A 32 7.14 -18.38 4.51
N ASP A 33 6.99 -17.61 5.59
CA ASP A 33 5.79 -17.65 6.44
C ASP A 33 4.68 -16.70 5.96
N LEU A 34 4.92 -15.91 4.90
CA LEU A 34 3.97 -14.94 4.38
C LEU A 34 3.15 -15.51 3.23
N ASN A 35 1.83 -15.35 3.28
CA ASN A 35 0.95 -15.71 2.17
C ASN A 35 1.03 -14.66 1.05
N GLY A 36 1.74 -15.00 -0.04
CA GLY A 36 1.93 -14.10 -1.18
C GLY A 36 0.63 -13.71 -1.89
N LYS A 37 -0.40 -14.57 -1.88
CA LYS A 37 -1.70 -14.26 -2.49
C LYS A 37 -2.39 -13.11 -1.76
N THR A 38 -2.27 -13.05 -0.43
CA THR A 38 -2.84 -11.95 0.36
C THR A 38 -2.28 -10.61 -0.10
N PHE A 39 -0.96 -10.49 -0.18
CA PHE A 39 -0.31 -9.24 -0.60
C PHE A 39 -0.56 -8.91 -2.08
N LEU A 40 -0.72 -9.92 -2.94
CA LEU A 40 -1.12 -9.71 -4.33
C LEU A 40 -2.54 -9.17 -4.44
N PHE A 41 -3.50 -9.76 -3.73
CA PHE A 41 -4.89 -9.28 -3.73
C PHE A 41 -5.01 -7.89 -3.09
N MET A 42 -4.25 -7.61 -2.03
CA MET A 42 -4.17 -6.25 -1.46
C MET A 42 -3.62 -5.25 -2.48
N PHE A 43 -2.58 -5.62 -3.24
CA PHE A 43 -2.03 -4.77 -4.29
C PHE A 43 -3.05 -4.50 -5.40
N ILE A 44 -3.74 -5.54 -5.89
CA ILE A 44 -4.79 -5.39 -6.92
C ILE A 44 -5.92 -4.49 -6.40
N GLY A 45 -6.40 -4.73 -5.18
CA GLY A 45 -7.43 -3.88 -4.56
C GLY A 45 -6.97 -2.42 -4.42
N MET A 46 -5.73 -2.20 -3.98
CA MET A 46 -5.17 -0.85 -3.86
C MET A 46 -4.98 -0.17 -5.22
N ALA A 47 -4.65 -0.92 -6.28
CA ALA A 47 -4.57 -0.40 -7.64
C ALA A 47 -5.94 0.05 -8.17
N LEU A 48 -7.01 -0.71 -7.86
CA LEU A 48 -8.38 -0.29 -8.17
C LEU A 48 -8.77 0.97 -7.38
N MET A 49 -8.38 1.05 -6.11
CA MET A 49 -8.59 2.26 -5.30
C MET A 49 -7.81 3.46 -5.84
N GLU A 50 -6.63 3.27 -6.45
CA GLU A 50 -5.86 4.35 -7.08
C GLU A 50 -6.62 4.94 -8.28
N VAL A 51 -7.22 4.09 -9.12
CA VAL A 51 -8.05 4.54 -10.25
C VAL A 51 -9.22 5.39 -9.74
N TYR A 52 -9.88 4.94 -8.67
CA TYR A 52 -10.93 5.73 -8.00
C TYR A 52 -10.38 7.04 -7.41
N ALA A 53 -9.19 7.01 -6.81
CA ALA A 53 -8.57 8.19 -6.23
C ALA A 53 -8.22 9.25 -7.27
N VAL A 54 -7.76 8.84 -8.46
CA VAL A 54 -7.51 9.74 -9.59
C VAL A 54 -8.81 10.42 -10.03
N GLN A 55 -9.89 9.65 -10.20
CA GLN A 55 -11.19 10.22 -10.56
C GLN A 55 -11.65 11.27 -9.52
N LEU A 56 -11.53 10.94 -8.23
CA LEU A 56 -11.87 11.83 -7.12
C LEU A 56 -10.96 13.07 -7.06
N ALA A 57 -9.69 12.96 -7.41
CA ALA A 57 -8.76 14.08 -7.40
C ALA A 57 -8.96 15.05 -8.58
N VAL A 58 -9.45 14.55 -9.72
CA VAL A 58 -9.72 15.37 -10.90
C VAL A 58 -11.06 16.12 -10.79
N HIS A 59 -12.09 15.46 -10.25
CA HIS A 59 -13.47 15.99 -10.26
C HIS A 59 -13.89 16.60 -8.91
N ASP A 60 -13.27 16.18 -7.81
CA ASP A 60 -13.60 16.58 -6.46
C ASP A 60 -12.32 16.97 -5.68
N ASN A 61 -12.42 17.06 -4.36
CA ASN A 61 -11.29 17.35 -3.48
C ASN A 61 -10.55 16.07 -3.02
N GLY A 62 -10.14 15.23 -3.98
CA GLY A 62 -9.54 13.91 -3.72
C GLY A 62 -8.01 13.86 -3.58
N GLY A 63 -7.31 15.00 -3.69
CA GLY A 63 -5.84 15.00 -3.78
C GLY A 63 -5.11 14.35 -2.59
N ALA A 64 -5.61 14.54 -1.37
CA ALA A 64 -5.06 13.89 -0.18
C ALA A 64 -5.28 12.37 -0.18
N PHE A 65 -6.45 11.92 -0.65
CA PHE A 65 -6.75 10.50 -0.80
C PHE A 65 -5.83 9.86 -1.83
N LEU A 66 -5.69 10.49 -3.00
CA LEU A 66 -4.75 10.06 -4.03
C LEU A 66 -3.34 9.92 -3.48
N PHE A 67 -2.78 10.96 -2.85
CA PHE A 67 -1.42 10.90 -2.30
C PHE A 67 -1.21 9.72 -1.34
N THR A 68 -2.11 9.53 -0.36
CA THR A 68 -1.98 8.43 0.60
C THR A 68 -2.20 7.04 -0.03
N ASN A 69 -3.07 6.94 -1.03
CA ASN A 69 -3.31 5.71 -1.78
C ASN A 69 -2.10 5.34 -2.64
N THR A 70 -1.49 6.32 -3.34
CA THR A 70 -0.27 6.13 -4.12
C THR A 70 0.88 5.59 -3.26
N LEU A 71 1.11 6.18 -2.06
CA LEU A 71 2.13 5.68 -1.13
C LEU A 71 1.88 4.24 -0.67
N SER A 72 0.62 3.91 -0.40
CA SER A 72 0.23 2.56 0.00
C SER A 72 0.38 1.56 -1.16
N LEU A 73 0.04 1.96 -2.38
CA LEU A 73 0.20 1.17 -3.59
C LEU A 73 1.67 0.86 -3.87
N LEU A 74 2.54 1.88 -3.78
CA LEU A 74 4.00 1.71 -3.92
C LEU A 74 4.55 0.78 -2.83
N SER A 75 4.08 0.89 -1.60
CA SER A 75 4.52 0.03 -0.50
C SER A 75 4.13 -1.43 -0.74
N LEU A 76 2.90 -1.68 -1.18
CA LEU A 76 2.43 -3.03 -1.53
C LEU A 76 3.15 -3.58 -2.76
N PHE A 77 3.48 -2.75 -3.74
CA PHE A 77 4.32 -3.13 -4.87
C PHE A 77 5.70 -3.61 -4.40
N ILE A 78 6.38 -2.84 -3.55
CA ILE A 78 7.68 -3.21 -2.96
C ILE A 78 7.56 -4.53 -2.20
N ILE A 79 6.53 -4.71 -1.37
CA ILE A 79 6.31 -5.97 -0.64
C ILE A 79 6.18 -7.13 -1.61
N ASN A 80 5.35 -7.02 -2.66
CA ASN A 80 5.19 -8.09 -3.65
C ASN A 80 6.51 -8.43 -4.36
N VAL A 81 7.31 -7.43 -4.75
CA VAL A 81 8.65 -7.64 -5.33
C VAL A 81 9.57 -8.38 -4.36
N LEU A 82 9.60 -7.97 -3.09
CA LEU A 82 10.41 -8.62 -2.06
C LEU A 82 9.93 -10.05 -1.76
N LEU A 83 8.61 -10.29 -1.75
CA LEU A 83 8.04 -11.62 -1.58
C LEU A 83 8.46 -12.55 -2.71
N LEU A 84 8.47 -12.09 -3.97
CA LEU A 84 8.96 -12.88 -5.11
C LEU A 84 10.45 -13.15 -4.99
N LYS A 85 11.25 -12.14 -4.59
CA LYS A 85 12.70 -12.25 -4.44
C LYS A 85 13.14 -13.21 -3.33
N TYR A 86 12.40 -13.25 -2.22
CA TYR A 86 12.75 -14.00 -1.02
C TYR A 86 11.89 -15.25 -0.78
N ARG A 87 11.06 -15.67 -1.76
CA ARG A 87 10.22 -16.88 -1.64
C ARG A 87 11.04 -18.17 -1.57
N ASN A 88 12.12 -18.22 -2.35
CA ASN A 88 12.92 -19.44 -2.57
C ASN A 88 14.31 -19.36 -1.89
N ARG A 89 14.51 -18.40 -0.98
CA ARG A 89 15.71 -18.28 -0.14
C ARG A 89 15.37 -18.68 1.29
#